data_AF-A0A7C3CME6-F1
#
_entry.id   AF-A0A7C3CME6-F1
#
_cell.length_a   1.000
_cell.length_b   1.000
_cell.length_c   1.000
_cell.angle_alpha   90.00
_cell.angle_beta   90.00
_cell.angle_gamma   90.00
#
_symmetry.space_group_name_H-M   'P 1'
#
loop_
_entity.id
_entity.type
_entity.pdbx_description
1 polymer ?
#
loop_
_entity_poly.entity_id
_entity_poly.type
_entity_poly.pdbx_seq_one_letter_code
_entity_poly.pdbx_strand_id
1 'polypeptide(L)' 'MLDKIKRIEERYEELNRLMADPAVATDHTKVAEYAQEQAEIADLVRAYRRYKALEQELADTR' A
#
# COMPACT_ATOMS: atom_id res chain seq x y z
N MET A 1 4.95 -14.04 -9.36
CA MET A 1 5.67 -12.75 -9.19
C MET A 1 4.71 -11.65 -8.73
N LEU A 2 3.56 -11.49 -9.39
CA LEU A 2 2.51 -10.56 -8.96
C LEU A 2 1.98 -10.84 -7.54
N ASP A 3 1.94 -12.11 -7.10
CA ASP A 3 1.52 -12.46 -5.73
C ASP A 3 2.41 -11.82 -4.64
N LYS A 4 3.71 -11.64 -4.93
CA LYS A 4 4.61 -10.95 -4.00
C LYS A 4 4.28 -9.47 -3.91
N ILE A 5 3.98 -8.84 -5.05
CA ILE A 5 3.60 -7.42 -5.12
C ILE A 5 2.24 -7.19 -4.47
N LYS A 6 1.30 -8.13 -4.63
CA LYS A 6 0.01 -8.11 -3.93
C LYS A 6 0.19 -8.09 -2.41
N ARG A 7 1.07 -8.93 -1.85
CA ARG A 7 1.39 -8.89 -0.41
C ARG A 7 1.99 -7.56 0.03
N ILE A 8 2.80 -6.93 -0.83
CA ILE A 8 3.35 -5.59 -0.56
C ILE A 8 2.23 -4.54 -0.55
N GLU A 9 1.27 -4.61 -1.47
CA GLU A 9 0.08 -3.75 -1.44
C GLU A 9 -0.76 -3.98 -0.18
N GLU A 10 -0.97 -5.23 0.24
CA GLU A 10 -1.68 -5.57 1.48
C GLU A 10 -0.98 -4.97 2.71
N ARG A 11 0.35 -5.02 2.75
CA ARG A 11 1.17 -4.40 3.80
C ARG A 11 1.06 -2.87 3.79
N TYR A 12 1.12 -2.24 2.62
CA TYR A 12 0.93 -0.79 2.49
C TYR A 12 -0.43 -0.34 3.06
N GLU A 13 -1.49 -1.09 2.76
CA GLU A 13 -2.82 -0.82 3.30
C GLU A 13 -2.92 -1.11 4.81
N GLU A 14 -2.20 -2.10 5.31
CA GLU A 14 -2.08 -2.33 6.74
C GLU A 14 -1.41 -1.16 7.46
N LEU A 15 -0.30 -0.65 6.94
CA LEU A 15 0.40 0.52 7.49
C LEU A 15 -0.50 1.75 7.52
N ASN A 16 -1.30 1.98 6.47
CA ASN A 16 -2.31 3.04 6.45
C ASN A 16 -3.34 2.90 7.58
N ARG A 17 -3.83 1.68 7.81
CA ARG A 17 -4.81 1.40 8.88
C ARG A 17 -4.18 1.58 10.26
N LEU A 18 -2.95 1.10 10.46
CA LEU A 18 -2.24 1.22 11.72
C LEU A 18 -2.00 2.70 12.06
N MET A 19 -1.54 3.52 11.11
CA MET A 19 -1.36 4.96 11.34
C MET A 19 -2.68 5.71 11.61
N ALA A 20 -3.81 5.19 11.13
CA ALA A 20 -5.13 5.76 11.38
C ALA A 20 -5.78 5.26 12.69
N ASP A 21 -5.26 4.21 13.30
CA ASP A 21 -5.77 3.68 14.57
C ASP A 21 -5.46 4.67 15.71
N PRO A 22 -6.46 5.17 16.46
CA PRO A 22 -6.24 6.07 17.59
C PRO A 22 -5.25 5.53 18.63
N ALA A 23 -5.17 4.20 18.82
CA ALA A 23 -4.25 3.58 19.76
C ALA A 23 -2.77 3.69 19.31
N VAL A 24 -2.53 3.89 18.02
CA VAL A 24 -1.20 4.08 17.43
C VAL A 24 -0.95 5.55 17.14
N ALA A 25 -1.95 6.30 16.69
CA ALA A 25 -1.81 7.69 16.27
C ALA A 25 -1.34 8.62 17.39
N THR A 26 -1.53 8.25 18.66
CA THR A 26 -1.01 8.99 19.82
C THR A 26 0.47 8.69 20.11
N ASP A 27 1.04 7.65 19.52
CA ASP A 27 2.44 7.25 19.64
C ASP A 27 3.23 7.73 18.41
N HIS A 28 3.79 8.93 18.51
CA HIS A 28 4.53 9.56 17.41
C HIS A 28 5.70 8.72 16.89
N THR A 29 6.33 7.91 17.74
CA THR A 29 7.43 7.04 17.33
C THR A 29 6.91 5.94 16.41
N LYS A 30 5.83 5.24 16.80
CA LYS A 30 5.22 4.21 15.93
C LYS A 30 4.69 4.77 14.63
N VAL A 31 4.07 5.96 14.67
CA VAL A 31 3.59 6.61 13.44
C VAL A 31 4.75 6.90 12.50
N ALA A 32 5.89 7.39 12.99
CA ALA A 32 7.07 7.65 12.17
C ALA A 32 7.65 6.36 11.57
N GLU A 33 7.73 5.28 12.34
CA GLU A 33 8.20 3.97 11.86
C GLU A 33 7.31 3.43 10.74
N TYR A 34 5.98 3.46 10.93
CA TYR A 34 5.03 3.01 9.92
C TYR A 34 5.03 3.90 8.68
N ALA A 35 5.18 5.22 8.85
CA ALA A 35 5.28 6.15 7.73
C ALA A 35 6.55 5.90 6.91
N GLN A 36 7.67 5.61 7.56
CA GLN A 36 8.92 5.27 6.86
C GLN A 36 8.77 3.98 6.06
N GLU A 37 8.26 2.90 6.69
CA GLU A 37 8.04 1.62 5.99
C GLU A 37 7.06 1.79 4.81
N GLN A 38 6.00 2.59 5.01
CA GLN A 38 5.01 2.89 3.99
C GLN A 38 5.63 3.63 2.80
N ALA A 39 6.51 4.60 3.06
CA ALA A 39 7.24 5.34 2.03
C ALA A 39 8.18 4.44 1.21
N GLU A 40 8.87 3.49 1.86
CA GLU A 40 9.79 2.56 1.20
C GLU A 40 9.10 1.68 0.15
N ILE A 41 7.82 1.34 0.35
CA ILE A 41 7.06 0.47 -0.58
C ILE A 41 6.07 1.25 -1.47
N ALA A 42 5.90 2.55 -1.25
CA ALA A 42 4.87 3.36 -1.92
C ALA A 42 4.98 3.34 -3.45
N ASP A 43 6.19 3.45 -3.99
CA ASP A 43 6.43 3.53 -5.43
C ASP A 43 6.03 2.25 -6.15
N LEU A 44 6.36 1.10 -5.54
CA LEU A 44 6.00 -0.22 -6.06
C LEU A 44 4.48 -0.42 -6.04
N VAL A 45 3.81 0.00 -4.97
CA VAL A 45 2.34 -0.07 -4.87
C VAL A 45 1.67 0.83 -5.91
N ARG A 46 2.17 2.05 -6.13
CA ARG A 46 1.64 2.94 -7.19
C ARG A 46 1.75 2.31 -8.57
N ALA A 47 2.90 1.72 -8.89
CA ALA A 47 3.11 1.02 -10.16
C ALA A 47 2.15 -0.17 -10.32
N TYR A 48 1.97 -0.96 -9.26
CA TYR A 48 1.08 -2.12 -9.27
C TYR A 48 -0.40 -1.74 -9.44
N ARG A 49 -0.86 -0.68 -8.77
CA ARG A 49 -2.23 -0.17 -8.94
C ARG A 49 -2.50 0.30 -10.35
N ARG A 50 -1.54 1.00 -10.96
CA ARG A 50 -1.64 1.41 -12.36
C ARG A 50 -1.70 0.21 -13.29
N TYR A 51 -0.89 -0.83 -13.05
CA TYR A 51 -0.95 -2.08 -13.81
C TYR A 51 -2.36 -2.70 -13.74
N LYS A 52 -2.92 -2.85 -12.53
CA LYS A 52 -4.27 -3.42 -12.35
C LYS A 52 -5.35 -2.60 -13.06
N ALA A 53 -5.26 -1.27 -13.00
CA ALA A 53 -6.21 -0.38 -13.67
C ALA A 53 -6.18 -0.57 -15.20
N LEU A 54 -4.98 -0.60 -15.81
CA LEU A 54 -4.83 -0.85 -17.23
C LEU A 54 -5.30 -2.26 -17.65
N GLU A 55 -5.04 -3.26 -16.82
CA GLU A 55 -5.52 -4.63 -17.05
C GLU A 55 -7.05 -4.68 -17.05
N GLN A 56 -7.71 -3.96 -16.14
CA GLN A 56 -9.17 -3.84 -16.11
C GLN A 56 -9.70 -3.09 -17.34
N GLU A 57 -9.12 -1.95 -17.70
CA GLU A 57 -9.51 -1.18 -18.89
C GLU A 57 -9.43 -2.02 -20.18
N LEU A 58 -8.39 -2.84 -20.32
CA LEU A 58 -8.22 -3.76 -21.45
C LEU A 58 -9.26 -4.88 -21.45
N ALA A 59 -9.67 -5.36 -20.27
CA ALA A 59 -10.71 -6.37 -20.14
C ALA A 59 -12.10 -5.81 -20.48
N ASP A 60 -12.40 -4.59 -20.03
CA ASP A 60 -13.70 -3.93 -20.26
C ASP A 60 -13.90 -3.48 -21.72
N THR A 61 -12.82 -3.27 -22.46
CA THR A 61 -12.85 -2.88 -23.88
C THR A 61 -13.01 -4.09 -24.83
N ARG A 62 -12.90 -5.32 -24.32
CA ARG A 62 -13.05 -6.56 -25.09
C ARG A 62 -14.46 -7.12 -24.99
#